data_AF-H3GU83-F1
#
_entry.id   AF-H3GU83-F1
#
_cell.length_a   1.000
_cell.length_b   1.000
_cell.length_c   1.000
_cell.angle_alpha   90.00
_cell.angle_beta   90.00
_cell.angle_gamma   90.00
#
_symmetry.space_group_name_H-M   'P 1'
#
loop_
_entity.id
_entity.type
_entity.pdbx_description
1 polymer ?
#
loop_
_entity_poly.entity_id
_entity_poly.type
_entity_poly.pdbx_seq_one_letter_code
_entity_poly.pdbx_strand_id
1 'polypeptide(L)'
;MRSDQRSDMSLMCFAGRTNAVLELGKRLLQRDDAWKDKCAALTELRQLLDAFSRLQSETSDAQDVAVDLPSLLSPENMQALTQPFRATLTDLRSTVVKEASATLALLAQTLGPVRCKILVRDLFPTLLEARGGSNKVNTGAVNSCIEAIVEAVPSRFVLAPVLRVLDTTK
;
A
#
# COMPACT_ATOMS: atom_id res chain seq x y z
N MET A 1 -32.66 23.61 -8.25
CA MET A 1 -31.71 23.94 -7.15
C MET A 1 -31.13 22.62 -6.67
N ARG A 2 -29.84 22.37 -6.94
CA ARG A 2 -29.16 21.11 -6.59
C ARG A 2 -28.75 21.16 -5.14
N SER A 3 -29.26 20.25 -4.34
CA SER A 3 -28.90 20.10 -2.93
C SER A 3 -27.48 19.53 -2.82
N ASP A 4 -26.63 20.27 -2.11
CA ASP A 4 -25.28 19.92 -1.72
C ASP A 4 -25.29 18.64 -0.88
N GLN A 5 -24.83 17.53 -1.45
CA GLN A 5 -24.51 16.32 -0.72
C GLN A 5 -23.04 16.41 -0.30
N ARG A 6 -22.77 17.26 0.70
CA ARG A 6 -21.50 17.23 1.44
C ARG A 6 -21.47 15.93 2.22
N SER A 7 -20.82 14.92 1.65
CA SER A 7 -20.45 13.71 2.37
C SER A 7 -19.67 14.11 3.61
N ASP A 8 -20.24 13.75 4.76
CA ASP A 8 -19.78 14.11 6.08
C ASP A 8 -18.35 13.56 6.31
N MET A 9 -17.36 14.45 6.18
CA MET A 9 -15.92 14.18 6.32
C MET A 9 -15.49 14.03 7.79
N SER A 10 -16.44 14.02 8.73
CA SER A 10 -16.19 13.95 10.17
C SER A 10 -15.51 12.65 10.65
N LEU A 11 -15.35 11.64 9.78
CA LEU A 11 -14.72 10.36 10.13
C LEU A 11 -13.20 10.32 9.93
N MET A 12 -12.57 11.39 9.42
CA MET A 12 -11.12 11.40 9.13
C MET A 12 -10.25 12.01 10.24
N CYS A 13 -10.84 12.45 11.35
CA CYS A 13 -10.13 13.06 12.46
C CYS A 13 -10.24 12.19 13.72
N PHE A 14 -9.28 11.29 13.93
CA PHE A 14 -9.02 10.79 15.28
C PHE A 14 -8.26 11.89 16.04
N ALA A 15 -8.91 12.53 17.01
CA ALA A 15 -8.31 13.51 17.93
C ALA A 15 -7.70 14.80 17.31
N GLY A 16 -8.19 15.27 16.17
CA GLY A 16 -7.77 16.56 15.60
C GLY A 16 -6.36 16.60 15.00
N ARG A 17 -5.68 15.45 14.87
CA ARG A 17 -4.45 15.30 14.07
C ARG A 17 -4.78 14.54 12.80
N THR A 18 -4.46 15.13 11.65
CA THR A 18 -4.66 14.49 10.35
C THR A 18 -3.80 13.24 10.27
N ASN A 19 -4.42 12.09 9.99
CA ASN A 19 -3.70 10.84 9.82
C ASN A 19 -2.86 10.92 8.55
N ALA A 20 -1.54 11.07 8.70
CA ALA A 20 -0.62 11.28 7.58
C ALA A 20 -0.73 10.18 6.52
N VAL A 21 -0.94 8.92 6.92
CA VAL A 21 -1.11 7.80 5.98
C VAL A 21 -2.39 7.97 5.14
N LEU A 22 -3.48 8.43 5.75
CA LEU A 22 -4.73 8.67 5.03
C LEU A 22 -4.59 9.86 4.06
N GLU A 23 -3.86 10.90 4.43
CA GLU A 23 -3.57 12.03 3.54
C GLU A 23 -2.71 11.61 2.33
N LEU A 24 -1.71 10.76 2.55
CA LEU A 24 -0.95 10.14 1.46
C LEU A 24 -1.87 9.31 0.57
N GLY A 25 -2.76 8.50 1.15
CA GLY A 25 -3.78 7.75 0.42
C GLY A 25 -4.65 8.62 -0.49
N LYS A 26 -5.10 9.79 -0.01
CA LYS A 26 -5.86 10.76 -0.81
C LYS A 26 -5.06 11.29 -2.01
N ARG A 27 -3.77 11.58 -1.82
CA ARG A 27 -2.89 12.06 -2.90
C ARG A 27 -2.71 11.03 -4.01
N LEU A 28 -2.66 9.75 -3.67
CA LEU A 28 -2.61 8.66 -4.66
C LEU A 28 -3.87 8.58 -5.54
N LEU A 29 -5.00 9.09 -5.04
CA LEU A 29 -6.29 9.12 -5.73
C LEU A 29 -6.53 10.37 -6.56
N GLN A 30 -5.57 11.30 -6.58
CA GLN A 30 -5.66 12.44 -7.48
C GLN A 30 -5.71 11.99 -8.94
N ARG A 31 -6.18 12.90 -9.81
CA ARG A 31 -6.31 12.68 -11.24
C ARG A 31 -4.99 12.24 -11.87
N ASP A 32 -5.08 11.57 -13.02
CA ASP A 32 -3.93 10.91 -13.64
C ASP A 32 -2.82 11.86 -14.11
N ASP A 33 -3.12 13.13 -14.32
CA ASP A 33 -2.13 14.18 -14.62
C ASP A 33 -1.22 14.51 -13.43
N ALA A 34 -1.67 14.27 -12.19
CA ALA A 34 -0.91 14.47 -10.96
C ALA A 34 0.05 13.31 -10.62
N TRP A 35 0.52 12.56 -11.62
CA TRP A 35 1.38 11.38 -11.42
C TRP A 35 2.65 11.67 -10.60
N LYS A 36 3.21 12.88 -10.69
CA LYS A 36 4.36 13.31 -9.88
C LYS A 36 4.02 13.39 -8.39
N ASP A 37 2.83 13.89 -8.05
CA ASP A 37 2.37 13.93 -6.67
C ASP A 37 2.08 12.53 -6.13
N LYS A 38 1.52 11.63 -6.96
CA LYS A 38 1.39 10.21 -6.61
C LYS A 38 2.76 9.59 -6.25
N CYS A 39 3.78 9.81 -7.08
CA CYS A 39 5.14 9.33 -6.80
C CYS A 39 5.77 9.97 -5.55
N ALA A 40 5.52 11.25 -5.30
CA ALA A 40 5.96 11.93 -4.09
C ALA A 40 5.30 11.34 -2.83
N ALA A 41 3.99 11.12 -2.86
CA ALA A 41 3.25 10.50 -1.76
C ALA A 41 3.73 9.06 -1.46
N LEU A 42 4.03 8.26 -2.50
CA LEU A 42 4.64 6.93 -2.33
C LEU A 42 6.03 7.03 -1.67
N THR A 43 6.82 8.04 -2.03
CA THR A 43 8.14 8.27 -1.45
C THR A 43 8.06 8.67 0.01
N GLU A 44 7.13 9.57 0.36
CA GLU A 44 6.85 9.95 1.75
C GLU A 44 6.37 8.74 2.58
N LEU A 45 5.56 7.85 2.00
CA LEU A 45 5.15 6.62 2.66
C LEU A 45 6.34 5.69 2.95
N ARG A 46 7.29 5.56 2.02
CA ARG A 46 8.53 4.80 2.26
C ARG A 46 9.36 5.39 3.39
N GLN A 47 9.47 6.72 3.46
CA GLN A 47 10.18 7.39 4.56
C GLN A 47 9.54 7.10 5.92
N LEU A 48 8.20 7.03 6.00
CA LEU A 48 7.51 6.63 7.22
C LEU A 48 7.83 5.17 7.63
N LEU A 49 7.96 4.27 6.66
CA LEU A 49 8.33 2.86 6.91
C LEU A 49 9.79 2.73 7.35
N ASP A 50 10.70 3.51 6.77
CA ASP A 50 12.10 3.55 7.18
C ASP A 50 12.24 4.08 8.61
N ALA A 51 11.52 5.16 8.94
CA ALA A 51 11.47 5.69 10.31
C ALA A 51 10.92 4.66 11.31
N PHE A 52 9.86 3.94 10.93
CA PHE A 52 9.30 2.86 11.75
C PHE A 52 10.29 1.71 11.96
N SER A 53 11.02 1.31 10.92
CA SER A 53 12.03 0.24 11.00
C SER A 53 13.19 0.62 11.92
N ARG A 54 13.64 1.88 11.87
CA ARG A 54 14.65 2.42 12.80
C ARG A 54 14.16 2.41 14.24
N LEU A 55 12.94 2.89 14.49
CA LEU A 55 12.35 2.87 15.82
C LEU A 55 12.25 1.45 16.38
N GLN A 56 11.87 0.45 15.58
CA GLN A 56 11.86 -0.94 16.01
C GLN A 56 13.26 -1.50 16.35
N SER A 57 14.32 -0.94 15.77
CA SER A 57 15.69 -1.32 16.07
C SER A 57 16.22 -0.64 17.34
N GLU A 58 15.70 0.54 17.68
CA GLU A 58 16.15 1.39 18.79
C GLU A 58 15.29 1.25 20.07
N THR A 59 14.11 0.63 20.02
CA THR A 59 13.22 0.50 21.18
C THR A 59 13.59 -0.65 22.11
N SER A 60 14.68 -0.43 22.85
CA SER A 60 14.81 -0.73 24.28
C SER A 60 15.08 0.63 24.94
N ASP A 61 14.10 1.20 25.65
CA ASP A 61 14.18 2.46 26.40
C ASP A 61 14.23 3.80 25.62
N ALA A 62 13.05 4.32 25.25
CA ALA A 62 12.77 5.78 25.28
C ALA A 62 11.28 6.04 25.02
N GLN A 63 10.53 6.34 26.07
CA GLN A 63 9.24 7.00 25.97
C GLN A 63 9.48 8.50 25.81
N ASP A 64 9.28 9.04 24.62
CA ASP A 64 9.02 10.48 24.47
C ASP A 64 8.15 10.80 23.26
N VAL A 65 7.48 11.96 23.35
CA VAL A 65 6.30 12.52 22.66
C VAL A 65 6.32 12.59 21.11
N ALA A 66 7.08 11.75 20.40
CA ALA A 66 7.04 11.64 18.95
C ALA A 66 5.77 10.90 18.47
N VAL A 67 5.28 11.26 17.28
CA VAL A 67 4.14 10.61 16.60
C VAL A 67 4.15 9.11 16.86
N ASP A 68 3.07 8.56 17.43
CA ASP A 68 2.90 7.12 17.67
C ASP A 68 2.80 6.42 16.30
N LEU A 69 3.97 6.24 15.66
CA LEU A 69 4.15 5.59 14.37
C LEU A 69 3.53 4.18 14.34
N PRO A 70 3.64 3.36 15.41
CA PRO A 70 2.90 2.12 15.52
C PRO A 70 1.38 2.28 15.34
N SER A 71 0.76 3.30 15.95
CA SER A 71 -0.67 3.60 15.77
C SER A 71 -0.98 4.16 14.38
N LEU A 72 -0.06 4.93 13.78
CA LEU A 72 -0.22 5.47 12.44
C LEU A 72 -0.20 4.36 11.38
N LEU A 73 0.64 3.34 11.57
CA LEU A 73 0.76 2.17 10.71
C LEU A 73 -0.14 1.00 11.17
N SER A 74 -1.29 1.31 11.77
CA SER A 74 -2.25 0.30 12.21
C SER A 74 -2.86 -0.48 11.02
N PRO A 75 -3.37 -1.71 11.27
CA PRO A 75 -4.05 -2.49 10.23
C PRO A 75 -5.20 -1.75 9.53
N GLU A 76 -5.94 -0.91 10.26
CA GLU A 76 -7.06 -0.13 9.73
C GLU A 76 -6.58 0.94 8.75
N ASN A 77 -5.50 1.64 9.08
CA ASN A 77 -4.90 2.63 8.19
C ASN A 77 -4.28 1.98 6.96
N MET A 78 -3.65 0.81 7.13
CA MET A 78 -3.14 0.02 6.00
C MET A 78 -4.27 -0.45 5.10
N GLN A 79 -5.39 -0.91 5.65
CA GLN A 79 -6.56 -1.30 4.88
C GLN A 79 -7.12 -0.13 4.07
N ALA A 80 -7.12 1.09 4.60
CA ALA A 80 -7.57 2.29 3.89
C ALA A 80 -6.74 2.59 2.62
N LEU A 81 -5.49 2.11 2.55
CA LEU A 81 -4.63 2.25 1.36
C LEU A 81 -4.99 1.28 0.23
N THR A 82 -5.92 0.34 0.44
CA THR A 82 -6.28 -0.68 -0.58
C THR A 82 -6.72 -0.06 -1.90
N GLN A 83 -7.69 0.87 -1.86
CA GLN A 83 -8.18 1.51 -3.08
C GLN A 83 -7.15 2.47 -3.72
N PRO A 84 -6.41 3.29 -2.94
CA PRO A 84 -5.24 4.02 -3.41
C PRO A 84 -4.21 3.17 -4.17
N PHE A 85 -3.76 2.05 -3.60
CA PHE A 85 -2.81 1.17 -4.26
C PHE A 85 -3.40 0.48 -5.47
N ARG A 86 -4.67 0.08 -5.43
CA ARG A 86 -5.33 -0.51 -6.59
C ARG A 86 -5.30 0.45 -7.79
N ALA A 87 -5.62 1.72 -7.57
CA ALA A 87 -5.60 2.74 -8.61
C ALA A 87 -4.19 2.96 -9.18
N THR A 88 -3.15 3.01 -8.34
CA THR A 88 -1.77 3.25 -8.78
C THR A 88 -1.13 2.03 -9.44
N LEU A 89 -1.48 0.80 -9.02
CA LEU A 89 -1.01 -0.44 -9.64
C LEU A 89 -1.60 -0.66 -11.05
N THR A 90 -2.74 -0.05 -11.34
CA THR A 90 -3.38 -0.07 -12.66
C THR A 90 -3.15 1.22 -13.47
N ASP A 91 -2.26 2.11 -13.01
CA ASP A 91 -1.98 3.37 -13.71
C ASP A 91 -1.34 3.10 -15.09
N LEU A 92 -1.68 3.91 -16.09
CA LEU A 92 -1.15 3.77 -17.45
C LEU A 92 0.34 4.12 -17.52
N ARG A 93 0.86 4.89 -16.57
CA ARG A 93 2.27 5.25 -16.50
C ARG A 93 3.05 4.20 -15.73
N SER A 94 3.97 3.54 -16.45
CA SER A 94 4.87 2.53 -15.87
C SER A 94 5.63 3.03 -14.65
N THR A 95 6.02 4.31 -14.61
CA THR A 95 6.67 4.92 -13.44
C THR A 95 5.81 4.83 -12.18
N VAL A 96 4.51 5.14 -12.26
CA VAL A 96 3.60 5.08 -11.11
C VAL A 96 3.44 3.64 -10.64
N VAL A 97 3.24 2.71 -11.55
CA VAL A 97 3.10 1.28 -11.23
C VAL A 97 4.37 0.73 -10.58
N LYS A 98 5.56 1.12 -11.06
CA LYS A 98 6.85 0.72 -10.49
C LYS A 98 7.02 1.24 -9.07
N GLU A 99 6.77 2.53 -8.83
CA GLU A 99 6.84 3.12 -7.50
C GLU A 99 5.83 2.49 -6.54
N ALA A 100 4.60 2.24 -7.01
CA ALA A 100 3.55 1.61 -6.21
C ALA A 100 3.92 0.16 -5.85
N SER A 101 4.42 -0.61 -6.82
CA SER A 101 4.87 -1.99 -6.60
C SER A 101 6.03 -2.06 -5.60
N ALA A 102 7.02 -1.18 -5.74
CA ALA A 102 8.15 -1.09 -4.82
C ALA A 102 7.70 -0.70 -3.39
N THR A 103 6.80 0.28 -3.28
CA THR A 103 6.30 0.74 -1.98
C THR A 103 5.43 -0.32 -1.30
N LEU A 104 4.60 -1.04 -2.05
CA LEU A 104 3.79 -2.14 -1.51
C LEU A 104 4.64 -3.31 -1.04
N ALA A 105 5.72 -3.64 -1.79
CA ALA A 105 6.68 -4.65 -1.38
C ALA A 105 7.36 -4.27 -0.06
N LEU A 106 7.80 -3.01 0.08
CA LEU A 106 8.39 -2.51 1.31
C LEU A 106 7.39 -2.54 2.48
N LEU A 107 6.15 -2.12 2.25
CA LEU A 107 5.06 -2.23 3.24
C LEU A 107 4.91 -3.65 3.78
N ALA A 108 4.85 -4.63 2.88
CA ALA A 108 4.71 -6.03 3.25
C ALA A 108 5.90 -6.52 4.08
N GLN A 109 7.13 -6.19 3.67
CA GLN A 109 8.36 -6.59 4.37
C GLN A 109 8.50 -5.93 5.75
N THR A 110 8.24 -4.62 5.85
CA THR A 110 8.42 -3.85 7.09
C THR A 110 7.36 -4.15 8.14
N LEU A 111 6.10 -4.28 7.73
CA LEU A 111 4.97 -4.42 8.67
C LEU A 111 4.52 -5.86 8.88
N GLY A 112 4.89 -6.75 7.96
CA GLY A 112 4.60 -8.18 8.04
C GLY A 112 3.10 -8.52 8.03
N PRO A 113 2.76 -9.78 8.38
CA PRO A 113 1.41 -10.28 8.21
C PRO A 113 0.40 -9.69 9.20
N VAL A 114 0.85 -9.24 10.38
CA VAL A 114 -0.07 -8.70 11.42
C VAL A 114 -0.80 -7.45 10.93
N ARG A 115 -0.09 -6.55 10.24
CA ARG A 115 -0.62 -5.26 9.80
C ARG A 115 -1.04 -5.23 8.34
N CYS A 116 -0.41 -6.04 7.47
CA CYS A 116 -0.65 -5.98 6.03
C CYS A 116 -1.59 -7.06 5.48
N LYS A 117 -2.04 -8.05 6.28
CA LYS A 117 -2.81 -9.19 5.77
C LYS A 117 -4.08 -8.81 5.00
N ILE A 118 -4.85 -7.83 5.47
CA ILE A 118 -6.10 -7.41 4.82
C ILE A 118 -5.79 -6.67 3.52
N LEU A 119 -4.87 -5.69 3.57
CA LEU A 119 -4.40 -4.94 2.41
C LEU A 119 -3.88 -5.87 1.31
N VAL A 120 -3.01 -6.82 1.67
CA VAL A 120 -2.44 -7.79 0.75
C VAL A 120 -3.53 -8.69 0.16
N ARG A 121 -4.43 -9.25 0.98
CA ARG A 121 -5.55 -10.08 0.50
C ARG A 121 -6.33 -9.37 -0.60
N ASP A 122 -6.61 -8.09 -0.42
CA ASP A 122 -7.48 -7.32 -1.31
C ASP A 122 -6.76 -6.78 -2.55
N LEU A 123 -5.43 -6.64 -2.51
CA LEU A 123 -4.61 -6.17 -3.64
C LEU A 123 -4.00 -7.30 -4.47
N PHE A 124 -3.80 -8.48 -3.88
CA PHE A 124 -3.11 -9.58 -4.56
C PHE A 124 -3.75 -9.99 -5.91
N PRO A 125 -5.09 -10.04 -6.05
CA PRO A 125 -5.71 -10.29 -7.36
C PRO A 125 -5.33 -9.24 -8.42
N THR A 126 -5.32 -7.96 -8.04
CA THR A 126 -4.92 -6.86 -8.94
C THR A 126 -3.46 -6.99 -9.38
N LEU A 127 -2.56 -7.43 -8.49
CA LEU A 127 -1.16 -7.70 -8.87
C LEU A 127 -1.05 -8.85 -9.87
N LEU A 128 -1.82 -9.92 -9.69
CA LEU A 128 -1.82 -11.05 -10.63
C LEU A 128 -2.35 -10.65 -12.01
N GLU A 129 -3.40 -9.83 -12.06
CA GLU A 129 -3.94 -9.25 -13.29
C GLU A 129 -2.91 -8.32 -13.95
N ALA A 130 -2.29 -7.42 -13.18
CA ALA A 130 -1.26 -6.50 -13.68
C ALA A 130 -0.02 -7.25 -14.22
N ARG A 131 0.35 -8.39 -13.60
CA ARG A 131 1.43 -9.27 -14.08
C ARG A 131 1.10 -9.89 -15.44
N GLY A 132 -0.15 -10.32 -15.63
CA GLY A 132 -0.64 -10.94 -16.87
C GLY A 132 -1.01 -9.94 -17.97
N GLY A 133 -0.95 -8.64 -17.70
CA GLY A 133 -1.32 -7.59 -18.65
C GLY A 133 -0.36 -7.48 -19.84
N SER A 134 -0.80 -6.80 -20.90
CA SER A 134 -0.02 -6.56 -22.12
C SER A 134 1.16 -5.60 -21.93
N ASN A 135 1.22 -4.88 -20.80
CA ASN A 135 2.27 -3.91 -20.50
C ASN A 135 3.53 -4.58 -19.91
N LYS A 136 4.35 -5.13 -20.80
CA LYS A 136 5.60 -5.86 -20.47
C LYS A 136 6.63 -5.03 -19.67
N VAL A 137 6.55 -3.71 -19.69
CA VAL A 137 7.48 -2.81 -18.97
C VAL A 137 7.32 -2.93 -17.45
N ASN A 138 6.13 -3.28 -16.97
CA ASN A 138 5.81 -3.36 -15.55
C ASN A 138 5.92 -4.78 -14.99
N THR A 139 5.93 -5.81 -15.85
CA THR A 139 5.91 -7.22 -15.45
C THR A 139 7.02 -7.55 -14.45
N GLY A 140 8.23 -7.06 -14.65
CA GLY A 140 9.34 -7.28 -13.72
C GLY A 140 9.08 -6.71 -12.33
N ALA A 141 8.66 -5.43 -12.25
CA ALA A 141 8.40 -4.76 -10.98
C ALA A 141 7.21 -5.37 -10.22
N VAL A 142 6.15 -5.74 -10.94
CA VAL A 142 4.98 -6.42 -10.37
C VAL A 142 5.35 -7.82 -9.89
N ASN A 143 6.16 -8.56 -10.66
CA ASN A 143 6.61 -9.89 -10.26
C ASN A 143 7.47 -9.86 -8.99
N SER A 144 8.45 -8.96 -8.92
CA SER A 144 9.26 -8.79 -7.69
C SER A 144 8.42 -8.36 -6.49
N CYS A 145 7.38 -7.55 -6.71
CA CYS A 145 6.43 -7.19 -5.65
C CYS A 145 5.64 -8.42 -5.15
N ILE A 146 5.15 -9.25 -6.07
CA ILE A 146 4.45 -10.51 -5.73
C ILE A 146 5.37 -11.43 -4.91
N GLU A 147 6.61 -11.64 -5.34
CA GLU A 147 7.58 -12.48 -4.65
C GLU A 147 7.82 -11.98 -3.21
N ALA A 148 8.08 -10.68 -3.05
CA ALA A 148 8.26 -10.06 -1.73
C ALA A 148 7.03 -10.21 -0.82
N ILE A 149 5.81 -10.10 -1.37
CA ILE A 149 4.58 -10.28 -0.61
C ILE A 149 4.40 -11.74 -0.18
N VAL A 150 4.69 -12.69 -1.05
CA VAL A 150 4.60 -14.13 -0.75
C VAL A 150 5.55 -14.48 0.40
N GLU A 151 6.76 -13.94 0.38
CA GLU A 151 7.77 -14.15 1.41
C GLU A 151 7.39 -13.46 2.74
N ALA A 152 7.01 -12.18 2.70
CA ALA A 152 6.78 -11.40 3.91
C ALA A 152 5.41 -11.61 4.55
N VAL A 153 4.38 -11.96 3.77
CA VAL A 153 2.98 -12.08 4.24
C VAL A 153 2.39 -13.42 3.77
N PRO A 154 2.91 -14.56 4.25
CA PRO A 154 2.40 -15.88 3.87
C PRO A 154 0.96 -16.02 4.37
N SER A 155 0.02 -16.19 3.44
CA SER A 155 -1.38 -16.41 3.78
C SER A 155 -2.07 -17.25 2.73
N ARG A 156 -3.14 -17.96 3.11
CA ARG A 156 -3.97 -18.73 2.17
C ARG A 156 -4.50 -17.89 1.01
N PHE A 157 -4.70 -16.59 1.21
CA PHE A 157 -5.23 -15.67 0.21
C PHE A 157 -4.19 -15.30 -0.86
N VAL A 158 -2.90 -15.39 -0.51
CA VAL A 158 -1.77 -15.18 -1.41
C VAL A 158 -1.39 -16.49 -2.09
N LEU A 159 -1.33 -17.59 -1.33
CA LEU A 159 -0.88 -18.89 -1.83
C LEU A 159 -1.93 -19.61 -2.69
N ALA A 160 -3.22 -19.55 -2.35
CA ALA A 160 -4.24 -20.28 -3.12
C ALA A 160 -4.36 -19.80 -4.58
N PRO A 161 -4.32 -18.49 -4.90
CA PRO A 161 -4.27 -18.04 -6.29
C PRO A 161 -3.00 -18.50 -7.02
N VAL A 162 -1.83 -18.49 -6.37
CA VAL A 162 -0.57 -18.97 -6.97
C VAL A 162 -0.66 -20.46 -7.31
N LEU A 163 -1.18 -21.28 -6.39
CA LEU A 163 -1.37 -22.71 -6.61
C LEU A 163 -2.34 -23.00 -7.77
N ARG A 164 -3.44 -22.25 -7.88
CA ARG A 164 -4.37 -22.39 -9.01
C ARG A 164 -3.71 -22.14 -10.37
N VAL A 165 -2.84 -21.14 -10.45
CA VAL A 165 -2.08 -20.87 -11.69
C VAL A 165 -1.14 -22.03 -12.00
N LEU A 166 -0.45 -22.56 -10.99
CA LEU A 166 0.45 -23.71 -11.18
C LEU A 166 -0.30 -24.96 -11.67
N ASP A 167 -1.49 -25.22 -11.12
CA ASP A 167 -2.33 -26.36 -11.54
C ASP A 167 -2.84 -26.23 -12.99
N THR A 168 -3.05 -25.00 -13.49
CA THR A 168 -3.45 -24.76 -14.89
C THR A 168 -2.32 -24.85 -15.91
N THR A 169 -1.07 -25.02 -15.47
CA THR A 169 0.13 -25.14 -16.34
C THR A 169 0.51 -26.59 -16.68
N LYS A 170 -0.36 -27.56 -16.39
CA LYS A 170 -0.22 -28.97 -16.79
C LYS A 170 -1.07 -29.26 -18.03
#